data_AF-A0A0W0G810-F1
#
_entry.id   AF-A0A0W0G810-F1
#
_cell.length_a   1.000
_cell.length_b   1.000
_cell.length_c   1.000
_cell.angle_alpha   90.00
_cell.angle_beta   90.00
_cell.angle_gamma   90.00
#
_symmetry.space_group_name_H-M   'P 1'
#
loop_
_entity.id
_entity.type
_entity.pdbx_description
1 polymer ?
#
loop_
_entity_poly.entity_id
_entity_poly.type
_entity_poly.pdbx_seq_one_letter_code
_entity_poly.pdbx_strand_id
1 'polypeptide(L)'
;MKFLSFPLVTSLLALAVTSVSATVRTCDVSSVKVSAGSLPAQKAPTKYIAFGFGTQNYTCGADGKYASAGAVAELLDISCGYKPGAFVPAIRPLGQHYFVTNPTTGTGISPKWDMTSALANPNAFIIGARSAGIPAPTGSSDVDWLYLTNVQGELATEVYRTNTRGGQPPASCTPGSQPITVWYSAMYWFTGGSL
;
A
#
# COMPACT_ATOMS: atom_id res chain seq x y z
N MET A 1 -23.23 71.91 28.59
CA MET A 1 -23.63 70.87 27.62
C MET A 1 -22.75 69.65 27.87
N LYS A 2 -23.33 68.53 28.33
CA LYS A 2 -22.62 67.30 28.72
C LYS A 2 -22.38 66.45 27.47
N PHE A 3 -21.13 66.20 27.12
CA PHE A 3 -20.76 65.24 26.07
C PHE A 3 -20.75 63.83 26.67
N LEU A 4 -21.65 62.97 26.19
CA LEU A 4 -21.70 61.55 26.52
C LEU A 4 -20.72 60.80 25.61
N SER A 5 -19.70 60.19 26.21
CA SER A 5 -18.77 59.28 25.52
C SER A 5 -19.38 57.88 25.46
N PHE A 6 -19.55 57.34 24.25
CA PHE A 6 -19.95 55.95 24.03
C PHE A 6 -18.71 55.10 23.68
N PRO A 7 -18.50 53.93 24.33
CA PRO A 7 -17.42 53.03 23.94
C PRO A 7 -17.83 52.22 22.71
N LEU A 8 -16.95 52.18 21.71
CA LEU A 8 -17.11 51.36 20.52
C LEU A 8 -16.71 49.92 20.87
N VAL A 9 -17.68 49.03 21.04
CA VAL A 9 -17.43 47.59 21.26
C VAL A 9 -17.26 46.93 19.88
N THR A 10 -16.01 46.71 19.46
CA THR A 10 -15.70 45.94 18.25
C THR A 10 -15.87 44.45 18.53
N SER A 11 -17.04 43.92 18.19
CA SER A 11 -17.32 42.49 18.19
C SER A 11 -16.56 41.80 17.05
N LEU A 12 -15.45 41.11 17.37
CA LEU A 12 -14.84 40.14 16.45
C LEU A 12 -15.79 38.94 16.31
N LEU A 13 -16.49 38.84 15.18
CA LEU A 13 -17.08 37.58 14.75
C LEU A 13 -15.94 36.63 14.36
N ALA A 14 -15.57 35.72 15.25
CA ALA A 14 -14.75 34.57 14.88
C ALA A 14 -15.58 33.66 13.96
N LEU A 15 -15.29 33.64 12.66
CA LEU A 15 -15.81 32.60 11.79
C LEU A 15 -15.20 31.26 12.25
N ALA A 16 -16.01 30.45 12.92
CA ALA A 16 -15.67 29.05 13.15
C ALA A 16 -15.62 28.35 11.79
N VAL A 17 -14.41 28.20 11.24
CA VAL A 17 -14.17 27.35 10.08
C VAL A 17 -14.34 25.91 10.55
N THR A 18 -15.52 25.34 10.35
CA THR A 18 -15.74 23.91 10.55
C THR A 18 -14.96 23.17 9.47
N SER A 19 -13.79 22.64 9.83
CA SER A 19 -13.05 21.74 8.95
C SER A 19 -13.90 20.50 8.73
N VAL A 20 -14.49 20.36 7.54
CA VAL A 20 -15.05 19.09 7.10
C VAL A 20 -13.88 18.12 7.00
N SER A 21 -13.70 17.30 8.03
CA SER A 21 -12.76 16.19 7.96
C SER A 21 -13.27 15.26 6.86
N ALA A 22 -12.57 15.23 5.73
CA ALA A 22 -12.86 14.31 4.65
C ALA A 22 -12.43 12.91 5.12
N THR A 23 -13.24 12.28 5.97
CA THR A 23 -13.10 10.87 6.28
C THR A 23 -13.06 10.13 4.97
N VAL A 24 -11.97 9.41 4.70
CA VAL A 24 -11.85 8.58 3.50
C VAL A 24 -13.03 7.62 3.53
N ARG A 25 -14.02 7.85 2.65
CA ARG A 25 -15.13 6.92 2.46
C ARG A 25 -14.60 5.69 1.76
N THR A 26 -14.01 4.78 2.53
CA THR A 26 -13.63 3.45 2.07
C THR A 26 -14.90 2.63 1.96
N CYS A 27 -15.12 2.00 0.81
CA CYS A 27 -16.28 1.14 0.64
C CYS A 27 -16.10 -0.18 1.38
N ASP A 28 -17.21 -0.71 1.92
CA ASP A 28 -17.19 -2.00 2.59
C ASP A 28 -16.94 -3.12 1.57
N VAL A 29 -15.79 -3.78 1.74
CA VAL A 29 -15.36 -4.94 0.96
C VAL A 29 -15.20 -6.18 1.83
N SER A 30 -15.76 -6.20 3.04
CA SER A 30 -15.63 -7.31 4.01
C SER A 30 -16.14 -8.65 3.48
N SER A 31 -17.14 -8.62 2.60
CA SER A 31 -17.68 -9.80 1.91
C SER A 31 -16.85 -10.25 0.71
N VAL A 32 -15.96 -9.40 0.20
CA VAL A 32 -15.12 -9.69 -0.96
C VAL A 32 -14.00 -10.64 -0.57
N LYS A 33 -13.87 -11.73 -1.33
CA LYS A 33 -12.76 -12.69 -1.18
C LYS A 33 -11.60 -12.35 -2.11
N VAL A 34 -10.39 -12.54 -1.60
CA VAL A 34 -9.15 -12.39 -2.36
C VAL A 34 -9.12 -13.42 -3.50
N SER A 35 -8.86 -12.97 -4.71
CA SER A 35 -8.58 -13.86 -5.86
C SER A 35 -7.13 -14.35 -5.79
N ALA A 36 -6.85 -15.30 -4.89
CA ALA A 36 -5.48 -15.65 -4.48
C ALA A 36 -4.85 -16.83 -5.24
N GLY A 37 -5.57 -17.46 -6.18
CA GLY A 37 -5.08 -18.69 -6.83
C GLY A 37 -4.86 -19.81 -5.80
N SER A 38 -3.67 -20.43 -5.82
CA SER A 38 -3.25 -21.47 -4.86
C SER A 38 -2.51 -20.93 -3.63
N LEU A 39 -2.51 -19.60 -3.40
CA LEU A 39 -2.01 -19.04 -2.14
C LEU A 39 -2.88 -19.49 -0.95
N PRO A 40 -2.36 -19.44 0.27
CA PRO A 40 -3.13 -19.72 1.48
C PRO A 40 -4.43 -18.91 1.53
N ALA A 41 -5.54 -19.58 1.88
CA ALA A 41 -6.85 -18.92 2.00
C ALA A 41 -6.82 -17.81 3.06
N GLN A 42 -7.53 -16.71 2.79
CA GLN A 42 -7.66 -15.60 3.74
C GLN A 42 -8.31 -16.08 5.04
N LYS A 43 -7.77 -15.62 6.17
CA LYS A 43 -8.29 -15.94 7.50
C LYS A 43 -9.21 -14.86 8.04
N ALA A 44 -9.09 -13.63 7.51
CA ALA A 44 -9.89 -12.48 7.92
C ALA A 44 -10.67 -11.86 6.73
N PRO A 45 -11.72 -11.07 7.01
CA PRO A 45 -12.40 -10.26 6.00
C PRO A 45 -11.46 -9.24 5.33
N THR A 46 -11.74 -8.90 4.08
CA THR A 46 -11.01 -7.85 3.34
C THR A 46 -11.41 -6.48 3.87
N LYS A 47 -10.46 -5.62 4.21
CA LYS A 47 -10.70 -4.22 4.59
C LYS A 47 -10.44 -3.23 3.46
N TYR A 48 -9.36 -3.44 2.71
CA TYR A 48 -8.98 -2.55 1.61
C TYR A 48 -8.50 -3.35 0.41
N ILE A 49 -8.79 -2.84 -0.77
CA ILE A 49 -8.26 -3.33 -2.04
C ILE A 49 -7.56 -2.15 -2.71
N ALA A 50 -6.27 -2.31 -2.99
CA ALA A 50 -5.47 -1.27 -3.60
C ALA A 50 -4.89 -1.71 -4.94
N PHE A 51 -4.87 -0.81 -5.90
CA PHE A 51 -4.03 -0.95 -7.08
C PHE A 51 -2.69 -0.26 -6.81
N GLY A 52 -1.61 -1.02 -6.90
CA GLY A 52 -0.26 -0.51 -6.77
C GLY A 52 0.43 -0.40 -8.12
N PHE A 53 1.13 0.72 -8.34
CA PHE A 53 1.96 0.92 -9.52
C PHE A 53 3.27 1.60 -9.12
N GLY A 54 4.38 1.15 -9.70
CA GLY A 54 5.69 1.63 -9.33
C GLY A 54 6.77 0.73 -9.88
N THR A 55 7.82 0.49 -9.09
CA THR A 55 9.00 -0.22 -9.55
C THR A 55 9.48 -1.27 -8.58
N GLN A 56 10.01 -2.35 -9.14
CA GLN A 56 10.84 -3.33 -8.47
C GLN A 56 12.31 -2.94 -8.68
N ASN A 57 13.10 -2.97 -7.62
CA ASN A 57 14.51 -2.58 -7.65
C ASN A 57 15.39 -3.80 -7.44
N TYR A 58 16.48 -3.90 -8.20
CA TYR A 58 17.37 -5.05 -8.19
C TYR A 58 18.84 -4.63 -8.19
N THR A 59 19.67 -5.44 -7.52
CA THR A 59 21.13 -5.35 -7.58
C THR A 59 21.70 -6.58 -8.25
N CYS A 60 22.77 -6.41 -9.03
CA CYS A 60 23.48 -7.52 -9.63
C CYS A 60 24.45 -8.16 -8.63
N GLY A 61 24.25 -9.44 -8.33
CA GLY A 61 25.13 -10.24 -7.48
C GLY A 61 26.43 -10.63 -8.16
N ALA A 62 27.40 -11.08 -7.36
CA ALA A 62 28.66 -11.63 -7.85
C ALA A 62 28.47 -12.93 -8.67
N ASP A 63 27.34 -13.60 -8.49
CA ASP A 63 26.91 -14.80 -9.22
C ASP A 63 26.28 -14.49 -10.60
N GLY A 64 26.26 -13.21 -11.00
CA GLY A 64 25.67 -12.77 -12.27
C GLY A 64 24.14 -12.85 -12.29
N LYS A 65 23.50 -12.90 -11.11
CA LYS A 65 22.04 -12.91 -10.97
C LYS A 65 21.54 -11.63 -10.29
N TYR A 66 20.34 -11.22 -10.64
CA TYR A 66 19.68 -10.13 -9.94
C TYR A 66 19.07 -10.62 -8.63
N ALA A 67 19.34 -9.88 -7.55
CA ALA A 67 18.69 -10.03 -6.26
C ALA A 67 17.74 -8.84 -6.03
N SER A 68 16.61 -9.09 -5.38
CA SER A 68 15.65 -8.03 -5.01
C SER A 68 16.30 -7.07 -4.00
N ALA A 69 16.25 -5.78 -4.31
CA ALA A 69 16.65 -4.68 -3.45
C ALA A 69 15.43 -3.89 -2.92
N GLY A 70 14.24 -4.48 -3.02
CA GLY A 70 12.97 -3.87 -2.60
C GLY A 70 12.15 -3.33 -3.77
N ALA A 71 11.16 -2.52 -3.44
CA ALA A 71 10.23 -1.91 -4.38
C ALA A 71 9.79 -0.54 -3.84
N VAL A 72 9.29 0.31 -4.74
CA VAL A 72 8.58 1.53 -4.39
C VAL A 72 7.34 1.62 -5.27
N ALA A 73 6.17 1.81 -4.68
CA ALA A 73 4.93 1.97 -5.42
C ALA A 73 3.97 2.92 -4.71
N GLU A 74 3.18 3.63 -5.50
CA GLU A 74 2.00 4.33 -5.03
C GLU A 74 0.82 3.35 -4.97
N LEU A 75 -0.03 3.51 -3.96
CA LEU A 75 -1.23 2.69 -3.76
C LEU A 75 -2.46 3.55 -3.97
N LEU A 76 -3.36 3.08 -4.82
CA LEU A 76 -4.64 3.72 -5.05
C LEU A 76 -5.76 2.85 -4.51
N ASP A 77 -6.68 3.44 -3.75
CA ASP A 77 -7.87 2.74 -3.25
C ASP A 77 -8.79 2.43 -4.44
N ILE A 78 -9.09 1.14 -4.60
CA ILE A 78 -10.03 0.63 -5.59
C ILE A 78 -11.19 -0.11 -4.94
N SER A 79 -11.33 -0.07 -3.62
CA SER A 79 -12.34 -0.80 -2.85
C SER A 79 -13.76 -0.50 -3.34
N CYS A 80 -14.05 0.76 -3.66
CA CYS A 80 -15.38 1.20 -4.11
C CYS A 80 -15.76 0.78 -5.53
N GLY A 81 -14.78 0.50 -6.39
CA GLY A 81 -15.04 0.04 -7.75
C GLY A 81 -14.60 -1.39 -8.00
N TYR A 82 -14.18 -2.12 -6.96
CA TYR A 82 -13.73 -3.48 -7.12
C TYR A 82 -14.89 -4.36 -7.60
N LYS A 83 -14.86 -4.65 -8.90
CA LYS A 83 -15.60 -5.72 -9.55
C LYS A 83 -14.62 -6.40 -10.50
N PRO A 84 -14.48 -7.73 -10.46
CA PRO A 84 -13.61 -8.43 -11.41
C PRO A 84 -13.91 -7.98 -12.85
N GLY A 85 -12.92 -7.42 -13.53
CA GLY A 85 -13.02 -6.99 -14.93
C GLY A 85 -13.69 -5.63 -15.19
N ALA A 86 -14.02 -4.83 -14.17
CA ALA A 86 -14.63 -3.51 -14.37
C ALA A 86 -13.64 -2.35 -14.28
N PHE A 87 -13.95 -1.26 -14.98
CA PHE A 87 -13.31 0.04 -14.81
C PHE A 87 -13.68 0.65 -13.44
N VAL A 88 -12.70 1.22 -12.74
CA VAL A 88 -12.86 1.84 -11.42
C VAL A 88 -12.90 3.36 -11.58
N PRO A 89 -14.07 4.01 -11.48
CA PRO A 89 -14.21 5.45 -11.75
C PRO A 89 -13.75 6.35 -10.59
N ALA A 90 -13.43 5.79 -9.42
CA ALA A 90 -13.04 6.53 -8.23
C ALA A 90 -11.74 5.96 -7.65
N ILE A 91 -10.62 6.42 -8.21
CA ILE A 91 -9.27 6.07 -7.77
C ILE A 91 -8.76 7.21 -6.89
N ARG A 92 -8.40 6.91 -5.64
CA ARG A 92 -7.86 7.89 -4.69
C ARG A 92 -6.52 7.42 -4.15
N PRO A 93 -5.54 8.30 -3.92
CA PRO A 93 -4.32 7.93 -3.19
C PRO A 93 -4.68 7.32 -1.84
N LEU A 94 -4.15 6.13 -1.58
CA LEU A 94 -4.38 5.36 -0.36
C LEU A 94 -3.13 5.25 0.48
N GLY A 95 -1.95 5.29 -0.13
CA GLY A 95 -0.70 5.18 0.59
C GLY A 95 0.47 4.81 -0.30
N GLN A 96 1.57 4.44 0.36
CA GLN A 96 2.82 4.09 -0.32
C GLN A 96 3.26 2.70 0.08
N HIS A 97 3.84 1.99 -0.87
CA HIS A 97 4.50 0.72 -0.65
C HIS A 97 6.01 0.91 -0.85
N TYR A 98 6.80 0.55 0.16
CA TYR A 98 8.25 0.63 0.13
C TYR A 98 8.86 -0.40 1.06
N PHE A 99 10.19 -0.51 1.10
CA PHE A 99 10.88 -1.45 1.98
C PHE A 99 11.59 -0.72 3.11
N VAL A 100 11.55 -1.32 4.29
CA VAL A 100 12.23 -0.86 5.51
C VAL A 100 13.14 -1.96 6.04
N THR A 101 14.10 -1.61 6.90
CA THR A 101 14.87 -2.62 7.64
C THR A 101 13.91 -3.54 8.40
N ASN A 102 14.15 -4.85 8.36
CA ASN A 102 13.31 -5.82 9.07
C ASN A 102 13.27 -5.46 10.58
N PRO A 103 12.09 -5.13 11.14
CA PRO A 103 12.00 -4.65 12.51
C PRO A 103 12.20 -5.76 13.56
N THR A 104 12.10 -7.04 13.17
CA THR A 104 12.31 -8.18 14.08
C THR A 104 13.79 -8.54 14.19
N THR A 105 14.52 -8.56 13.08
CA THR A 105 15.92 -9.03 13.03
C THR A 105 16.94 -7.90 13.00
N GLY A 106 16.52 -6.66 12.71
CA GLY A 106 17.41 -5.52 12.48
C GLY A 106 18.27 -5.63 11.22
N THR A 107 18.07 -6.67 10.40
CA THR A 107 18.89 -6.98 9.22
C THR A 107 18.01 -7.45 8.06
N GLY A 108 18.43 -7.15 6.83
CA GLY A 108 17.58 -7.36 5.65
C GLY A 108 16.41 -6.37 5.59
N ILE A 109 15.51 -6.60 4.64
CA ILE A 109 14.42 -5.67 4.34
C ILE A 109 13.05 -6.36 4.40
N SER A 110 12.04 -5.63 4.86
CA SER A 110 10.64 -6.04 4.89
C SER A 110 9.77 -5.05 4.12
N PRO A 111 8.79 -5.52 3.34
CA PRO A 111 7.83 -4.65 2.68
C PRO A 111 6.94 -3.96 3.71
N LYS A 112 6.75 -2.64 3.53
CA LYS A 112 5.82 -1.80 4.27
C LYS A 112 4.76 -1.26 3.32
N TRP A 113 3.51 -1.27 3.76
CA TRP A 113 2.42 -0.50 3.16
C TRP A 113 1.99 0.54 4.17
N ASP A 114 2.11 1.81 3.80
CA ASP A 114 1.91 2.96 4.67
C ASP A 114 0.71 3.77 4.18
N MET A 115 -0.39 3.71 4.92
CA MET A 115 -1.64 4.45 4.67
C MET A 115 -1.88 5.52 5.73
N THR A 116 -0.85 5.87 6.51
CA THR A 116 -0.98 6.76 7.68
C THR A 116 -1.56 8.13 7.33
N SER A 117 -1.10 8.70 6.21
CA SER A 117 -1.56 10.00 5.73
C SER A 117 -3.00 9.94 5.21
N ALA A 118 -3.33 8.91 4.43
CA ALA A 118 -4.67 8.78 3.86
C ALA A 118 -5.73 8.54 4.94
N LEU A 119 -5.42 7.71 5.94
CA LEU A 119 -6.35 7.37 7.02
C LEU A 119 -6.24 8.29 8.24
N ALA A 120 -5.36 9.29 8.21
CA ALA A 120 -5.07 10.20 9.32
C ALA A 120 -4.84 9.45 10.65
N ASN A 121 -4.14 8.31 10.59
CA ASN A 121 -3.90 7.43 11.74
C ASN A 121 -2.44 6.94 11.72
N PRO A 122 -1.64 7.18 12.79
CA PRO A 122 -0.23 6.80 12.82
C PRO A 122 0.00 5.27 12.81
N ASN A 123 -0.98 4.47 13.22
CA ASN A 123 -0.91 3.02 13.20
C ASN A 123 -1.38 2.42 11.87
N ALA A 124 -1.80 3.25 10.91
CA ALA A 124 -2.28 2.83 9.61
C ALA A 124 -1.19 2.43 8.63
N PHE A 125 -0.36 1.49 9.05
CA PHE A 125 0.60 0.80 8.21
C PHE A 125 0.64 -0.69 8.56
N ILE A 126 1.26 -1.45 7.67
CA ILE A 126 1.69 -2.82 7.94
C ILE A 126 3.10 -3.03 7.39
N ILE A 127 3.98 -3.59 8.20
CA ILE A 127 5.22 -4.21 7.77
C ILE A 127 4.96 -5.72 7.71
N GLY A 128 5.15 -6.30 6.54
CA GLY A 128 4.84 -7.71 6.28
C GLY A 128 6.09 -8.59 6.20
N ALA A 129 5.90 -9.89 6.41
CA ALA A 129 6.87 -10.93 6.06
C ALA A 129 6.24 -11.90 5.06
N ARG A 130 6.99 -12.28 4.00
CA ARG A 130 6.53 -13.27 3.02
C ARG A 130 6.34 -14.61 3.74
N SER A 131 5.12 -15.13 3.69
CA SER A 131 4.78 -16.45 4.21
C SER A 131 4.67 -17.48 3.09
N ALA A 132 4.14 -17.09 1.93
CA ALA A 132 4.09 -17.94 0.74
C ALA A 132 4.17 -17.10 -0.55
N GLY A 133 4.40 -17.76 -1.68
CA GLY A 133 4.24 -17.15 -3.00
C GLY A 133 4.13 -18.20 -4.10
N ILE A 134 3.54 -17.80 -5.21
CA ILE A 134 3.36 -18.63 -6.40
C ILE A 134 3.72 -17.81 -7.65
N PRO A 135 4.16 -18.44 -8.74
CA PRO A 135 4.35 -17.74 -10.01
C PRO A 135 3.06 -17.01 -10.43
N ALA A 136 3.21 -15.85 -11.07
CA ALA A 136 2.08 -15.15 -11.65
C ALA A 136 1.39 -16.03 -12.71
N PRO A 137 0.05 -16.20 -12.67
CA PRO A 137 -0.66 -17.03 -13.65
C PRO A 137 -0.53 -16.56 -15.10
N THR A 138 -0.12 -15.31 -15.31
CA THR A 138 0.07 -14.71 -16.63
C THR A 138 1.43 -14.97 -17.26
N GLY A 139 2.33 -15.66 -16.55
CA GLY A 139 3.62 -16.08 -17.09
C GLY A 139 4.83 -15.50 -16.33
N SER A 140 6.01 -15.78 -16.85
CA SER A 140 7.29 -15.50 -16.19
C SER A 140 7.79 -14.05 -16.32
N SER A 141 7.08 -13.19 -17.04
CA SER A 141 7.40 -11.75 -17.13
C SER A 141 6.92 -10.95 -15.91
N ASP A 142 6.01 -11.52 -15.13
CA ASP A 142 5.34 -10.86 -14.03
C ASP A 142 5.94 -11.35 -12.71
N VAL A 143 6.14 -10.45 -11.74
CA VAL A 143 6.59 -10.84 -10.40
C VAL A 143 5.57 -11.75 -9.72
N ASP A 144 6.07 -12.67 -8.91
CA ASP A 144 5.25 -13.64 -8.18
C ASP A 144 4.08 -13.00 -7.43
N TRP A 145 2.99 -13.76 -7.34
CA TRP A 145 1.94 -13.49 -6.37
C TRP A 145 2.41 -13.90 -4.99
N LEU A 146 2.09 -13.07 -3.98
CA LEU A 146 2.61 -13.23 -2.62
C LEU A 146 1.49 -13.26 -1.60
N TYR A 147 1.70 -14.04 -0.56
CA TYR A 147 0.95 -13.98 0.69
C TYR A 147 1.91 -13.59 1.82
N LEU A 148 1.57 -12.53 2.54
CA LEU A 148 2.38 -11.97 3.61
C LEU A 148 1.57 -11.83 4.90
N THR A 149 2.23 -12.03 6.03
CA THR A 149 1.66 -11.87 7.36
C THR A 149 2.23 -10.65 8.06
N ASN A 150 1.41 -10.01 8.90
CA ASN A 150 1.81 -8.83 9.67
C ASN A 150 2.95 -9.15 10.66
N VAL A 151 3.97 -8.30 10.67
CA VAL A 151 5.06 -8.26 11.66
C VAL A 151 4.94 -7.03 12.57
N GLN A 152 4.48 -5.90 12.04
CA GLN A 152 4.28 -4.66 12.79
C GLN A 152 3.23 -3.76 12.12
N GLY A 153 2.47 -3.01 12.92
CA GLY A 153 1.42 -2.09 12.49
C GLY A 153 0.02 -2.69 12.64
N GLU A 154 -1.02 -1.89 12.45
CA GLU A 154 -2.41 -2.29 12.76
C GLU A 154 -3.31 -2.37 11.53
N LEU A 155 -2.79 -1.97 10.36
CA LEU A 155 -3.57 -1.83 9.12
C LEU A 155 -4.23 -3.12 8.63
N ALA A 156 -3.54 -4.25 8.75
CA ALA A 156 -4.00 -5.55 8.30
C ALA A 156 -3.35 -6.66 9.12
N THR A 157 -3.88 -7.87 9.06
CA THR A 157 -3.20 -9.08 9.55
C THR A 157 -2.54 -9.86 8.42
N GLU A 158 -3.11 -9.80 7.22
CA GLU A 158 -2.57 -10.45 6.03
C GLU A 158 -2.58 -9.48 4.85
N VAL A 159 -1.57 -9.59 3.99
CA VAL A 159 -1.49 -8.89 2.71
C VAL A 159 -1.31 -9.89 1.59
N TYR A 160 -2.14 -9.76 0.55
CA TYR A 160 -1.99 -10.52 -0.68
C TYR A 160 -1.54 -9.60 -1.80
N ARG A 161 -0.58 -10.04 -2.61
CA ARG A 161 -0.22 -9.41 -3.88
C ARG A 161 -0.65 -10.33 -5.01
N THR A 162 -1.57 -9.88 -5.85
CA THR A 162 -2.09 -10.63 -7.00
C THR A 162 -2.12 -9.76 -8.25
N ASN A 163 -2.53 -10.34 -9.38
CA ASN A 163 -2.72 -9.63 -10.65
C ASN A 163 -1.52 -8.78 -11.06
N THR A 164 -0.31 -9.27 -10.78
CA THR A 164 0.94 -8.60 -11.07
C THR A 164 1.16 -8.46 -12.58
N ARG A 165 1.78 -7.35 -12.99
CA ARG A 165 2.22 -7.11 -14.37
C ARG A 165 3.63 -6.53 -14.36
N GLY A 166 4.56 -7.17 -15.07
CA GLY A 166 5.96 -6.77 -15.14
C GLY A 166 6.72 -6.98 -13.82
N GLY A 167 7.79 -6.22 -13.68
CA GLY A 167 8.66 -6.21 -12.50
C GLY A 167 9.75 -7.29 -12.47
N GLN A 168 9.74 -8.27 -13.37
CA GLN A 168 10.82 -9.27 -13.42
C GLN A 168 12.08 -8.67 -14.07
N PRO A 169 13.27 -8.88 -13.47
CA PRO A 169 14.52 -8.43 -14.07
C PRO A 169 14.90 -9.36 -15.25
N PRO A 170 15.86 -8.95 -16.09
CA PRO A 170 16.51 -9.86 -17.03
C PRO A 170 17.08 -11.10 -16.31
N ALA A 171 17.21 -12.22 -17.01
CA ALA A 171 17.64 -13.49 -16.41
C ALA A 171 19.06 -13.47 -15.81
N SER A 172 19.91 -12.57 -16.28
CA SER A 172 21.29 -12.44 -15.84
C SER A 172 21.81 -11.00 -15.93
N CYS A 173 22.94 -10.76 -15.28
CA CYS A 173 23.65 -9.49 -15.27
C CYS A 173 25.15 -9.70 -15.23
N THR A 174 25.92 -8.67 -15.60
CA THR A 174 27.37 -8.68 -15.43
C THR A 174 27.70 -8.26 -13.99
N PRO A 175 28.42 -9.08 -13.19
CA PRO A 175 28.81 -8.72 -11.83
C PRO A 175 29.42 -7.31 -11.74
N GLY A 176 28.98 -6.51 -10.77
CA GLY A 176 29.40 -5.11 -10.60
C GLY A 176 28.63 -4.09 -11.46
N SER A 177 27.65 -4.54 -12.25
CA SER A 177 26.73 -3.65 -12.95
C SER A 177 25.89 -2.83 -11.96
N GLN A 178 25.48 -1.63 -12.40
CA GLN A 178 24.65 -0.74 -11.61
C GLN A 178 23.29 -1.37 -11.28
N PRO A 179 22.67 -1.00 -10.14
CA PRO A 179 21.31 -1.40 -9.83
C PRO A 179 20.33 -1.01 -10.94
N ILE A 180 19.29 -1.82 -11.11
CA ILE A 180 18.25 -1.57 -12.10
C ILE A 180 16.89 -1.43 -11.43
N THR A 181 15.98 -0.83 -12.19
CA THR A 181 14.60 -0.57 -11.80
C THR A 181 13.69 -1.05 -12.91
N VAL A 182 12.69 -1.87 -12.55
CA VAL A 182 11.74 -2.46 -13.50
C VAL A 182 10.33 -2.06 -13.09
N TRP A 183 9.58 -1.47 -14.02
CA TRP A 183 8.18 -1.09 -13.78
C TRP A 183 7.31 -2.30 -13.50
N TYR A 184 6.41 -2.16 -12.55
CA TYR A 184 5.40 -3.15 -12.26
C TYR A 184 4.08 -2.52 -11.79
N SER A 185 3.02 -3.31 -11.87
CA SER A 185 1.79 -3.06 -11.14
C SER A 185 1.30 -4.34 -10.46
N ALA A 186 0.44 -4.17 -9.47
CA ALA A 186 -0.18 -5.28 -8.74
C ALA A 186 -1.49 -4.85 -8.08
N MET A 187 -2.33 -5.84 -7.75
CA MET A 187 -3.40 -5.67 -6.78
C MET A 187 -2.91 -6.09 -5.41
N TYR A 188 -3.22 -5.27 -4.40
CA TYR A 188 -2.99 -5.55 -3.00
C TYR A 188 -4.30 -5.70 -2.24
N TRP A 189 -4.36 -6.71 -1.39
CA TRP A 189 -5.52 -6.99 -0.57
C TRP A 189 -5.10 -6.98 0.89
N PHE A 190 -5.75 -6.14 1.67
CA PHE A 190 -5.48 -5.98 3.10
C PHE A 190 -6.63 -6.63 3.85
N THR A 191 -6.36 -7.71 4.58
CA THR A 191 -7.38 -8.45 5.34
C THR A 191 -7.14 -8.30 6.83
N GLY A 192 -8.22 -8.30 7.61
CA GLY A 192 -8.17 -8.16 9.08
C GLY A 192 -7.64 -6.80 9.52
N GLY A 193 -6.73 -6.78 10.49
CA GLY A 193 -6.23 -5.55 11.13
C GLY A 193 -7.17 -5.00 12.21
N SER A 194 -6.64 -4.16 13.08
CA SER A 194 -7.33 -3.65 14.28
C SER A 194 -7.68 -2.16 14.21
N LEU A 195 -7.37 -1.48 13.10
CA LEU A 195 -7.85 -0.11 12.85
C LEU A 195 -9.37 -0.01 12.74
#